data_AF-A0A0S6WUG6-F1
#
_entry.id   AF-A0A0S6WUG6-F1
#
_cell.length_a   1.000
_cell.length_b   1.000
_cell.length_c   1.000
_cell.angle_alpha   90.00
_cell.angle_beta   90.00
_cell.angle_gamma   90.00
#
_symmetry.space_group_name_H-M   'P 1'
#
loop_
_entity.id
_entity.type
_entity.pdbx_description
1 polymer ?
#
loop_
_entity_poly.entity_id
_entity_poly.type
_entity_poly.pdbx_seq_one_letter_code
_entity_poly.pdbx_strand_id
1 'polypeptide(L)' 'MTASDLEHLLITRLVRQNGGTTQTWRRAVGKVIVRDRKTHPHCNWDVRPGGTEAQRAAIESLLDDVRLECAFVEAG' A
#
# COMPACT_ATOMS: atom_id res chain seq x y z
N MET A 1 -7.25 -2.95 -11.25
CA MET A 1 -6.09 -2.25 -10.67
C MET A 1 -4.94 -3.23 -10.57
N THR A 2 -3.75 -2.87 -11.06
CA THR A 2 -2.52 -3.68 -10.94
C THR A 2 -1.80 -3.40 -9.62
N ALA A 3 -0.78 -4.20 -9.30
CA ALA A 3 0.10 -3.94 -8.15
C ALA A 3 0.82 -2.59 -8.30
N SER A 4 1.25 -2.25 -9.52
CA SER A 4 1.88 -0.98 -9.84
C SER A 4 0.93 0.21 -9.65
N ASP A 5 -0.33 0.06 -10.06
CA ASP A 5 -1.37 1.08 -9.82
C ASP A 5 -1.62 1.28 -8.32
N LEU A 6 -1.68 0.18 -7.55
CA LEU A 6 -1.85 0.22 -6.10
C LEU A 6 -0.68 0.94 -5.42
N GLU A 7 0.57 0.62 -5.79
CA GLU A 7 1.75 1.31 -5.25
C GLU A 7 1.65 2.82 -5.50
N HIS A 8 1.29 3.22 -6.72
CA HIS A 8 1.14 4.63 -7.08
C HIS A 8 0.03 5.30 -6.26
N LEU A 9 -1.14 4.65 -6.13
CA LEU A 9 -2.26 5.14 -5.32
C LEU A 9 -1.84 5.37 -3.86
N LEU A 10 -1.16 4.40 -3.25
CA LEU A 10 -0.70 4.49 -1.87
C LEU A 10 0.26 5.67 -1.69
N ILE A 11 1.28 5.78 -2.55
CA ILE A 11 2.26 6.87 -2.48
C ILE A 11 1.60 8.23 -2.68
N THR A 12 0.73 8.37 -3.68
CA THR A 12 0.03 9.63 -3.94
C THR A 12 -0.84 10.06 -2.76
N ARG A 13 -1.56 9.12 -2.12
CA ARG A 13 -2.38 9.44 -0.95
C ARG A 13 -1.53 9.82 0.26
N LEU A 14 -0.44 9.09 0.52
CA LEU A 14 0.48 9.42 1.62
C LEU A 14 1.11 10.81 1.46
N VAL A 15 1.57 11.15 0.26
CA VAL A 15 2.09 12.50 -0.03
C VAL A 15 1.04 13.57 0.23
N ARG A 16 -0.20 13.34 -0.20
CA ARG A 16 -1.31 14.30 -0.02
C ARG A 16 -1.74 14.47 1.44
N GLN A 17 -1.80 13.37 2.20
CA GLN A 17 -2.31 13.37 3.58
C GLN A 17 -1.25 13.74 4.62
N ASN A 18 0.01 13.34 4.39
CA ASN A 18 1.08 13.40 5.39
C ASN A 18 2.28 14.25 4.93
N GLY A 19 2.23 14.83 3.72
CA GLY A 19 3.35 15.59 3.14
C GLY A 19 4.53 14.71 2.75
N GLY A 20 5.74 15.28 2.74
CA GLY A 20 6.96 14.57 2.33
C GLY A 20 7.06 14.36 0.81
N THR A 21 7.93 13.43 0.40
CA THR A 21 8.21 13.18 -1.03
C THR A 21 7.76 11.79 -1.47
N THR A 22 7.44 11.66 -2.76
CA THR A 22 7.15 10.37 -3.41
C THR A 22 8.25 9.34 -3.13
N GLN A 23 9.52 9.74 -3.18
CA GLN A 23 10.64 8.84 -2.94
C GLN A 23 10.70 8.34 -1.48
N THR A 24 10.45 9.23 -0.52
CA THR A 24 10.39 8.89 0.91
C THR A 24 9.29 7.85 1.16
N TRP A 25 8.09 8.07 0.62
CA TRP A 25 6.98 7.14 0.81
C TRP A 25 7.15 5.84 0.05
N ARG A 26 7.70 5.86 -1.17
CA ARG A 26 8.02 4.61 -1.88
C ARG A 26 8.96 3.73 -1.07
N ARG A 27 9.98 4.31 -0.44
CA ARG A 27 10.91 3.57 0.44
C ARG A 27 10.22 3.05 1.71
N ALA A 28 9.30 3.83 2.29
CA ALA A 28 8.60 3.45 3.50
C ALA A 28 7.51 2.39 3.25
N VAL A 29 6.73 2.49 2.17
CA VAL A 29 5.70 1.49 1.81
C VAL A 29 6.34 0.15 1.43
N GLY A 30 7.44 0.21 0.66
CA GLY A 30 8.09 -0.99 0.16
C GLY A 30 7.32 -1.65 -0.99
N LYS A 31 7.66 -2.90 -1.28
CA LYS A 31 7.09 -3.65 -2.41
C LYS A 31 5.66 -4.13 -2.09
N VAL A 32 4.74 -3.95 -3.03
CA VAL A 32 3.44 -4.63 -3.02
C VAL A 32 3.62 -6.11 -3.33
N ILE A 33 3.13 -6.97 -2.44
CA ILE A 33 3.18 -8.43 -2.55
C ILE A 33 1.78 -8.89 -2.92
N VAL A 34 1.60 -9.34 -4.16
CA VAL A 34 0.34 -9.97 -4.60
C VAL A 34 0.37 -11.46 -4.29
N ARG A 35 -0.75 -11.97 -3.80
CA ARG A 35 -0.99 -13.34 -3.36
C ARG A 35 -2.12 -13.98 -4.16
N ASP A 36 -2.19 -15.31 -4.14
CA ASP A 36 -3.28 -16.03 -4.78
C ASP A 36 -4.60 -15.80 -4.03
N ARG A 37 -5.64 -15.39 -4.76
CA ARG A 37 -7.00 -15.17 -4.22
C ARG A 37 -7.60 -16.43 -3.61
N LYS A 38 -7.24 -17.63 -4.07
CA LYS A 38 -7.71 -18.90 -3.50
C LYS A 38 -7.26 -19.10 -2.06
N THR A 39 -6.04 -18.65 -1.74
CA THR A 39 -5.48 -18.75 -0.38
C THR A 39 -5.71 -17.48 0.44
N HIS A 40 -6.02 -16.35 -0.22
CA HIS A 40 -6.26 -15.05 0.39
C HIS A 40 -7.60 -14.47 -0.11
N PRO A 41 -8.74 -14.99 0.40
CA PRO A 41 -10.07 -14.69 -0.14
C PRO A 41 -10.61 -13.32 0.27
N HIS A 42 -9.99 -12.61 1.21
CA HIS A 42 -10.46 -11.31 1.71
C HIS A 42 -9.64 -10.13 1.20
N CYS A 43 -8.35 -10.34 0.95
CA CYS A 43 -7.46 -9.35 0.37
C CYS A 43 -6.27 -10.10 -0.21
N ASN A 44 -5.97 -9.90 -1.49
CA ASN A 44 -4.90 -10.66 -2.15
C ASN A 44 -3.57 -9.91 -2.21
N TRP A 45 -3.40 -8.85 -1.44
CA TRP A 45 -2.17 -8.09 -1.45
C TRP A 45 -1.77 -7.63 -0.06
N ASP A 46 -0.47 -7.38 0.10
CA ASP A 46 0.13 -6.91 1.34
C ASP A 46 1.36 -6.04 1.04
N VAL A 47 1.81 -5.26 2.00
CA VAL A 47 3.06 -4.49 1.93
C VAL A 47 3.90 -4.76 3.17
N ARG A 48 5.20 -4.47 3.12
CA ARG A 48 6.11 -4.59 4.26
C ARG A 48 6.61 -3.20 4.65
N PRO A 49 5.86 -2.45 5.47
CA PRO A 49 6.19 -1.06 5.75
C PRO A 49 7.47 -0.94 6.58
N GLY A 50 8.36 -0.09 6.11
CA GLY A 50 9.57 0.37 6.80
C GLY A 50 9.48 1.85 7.18
N GLY A 51 10.64 2.44 7.45
CA GLY A 51 10.73 3.84 7.84
C GLY A 51 10.58 4.04 9.35
N THR A 52 10.22 5.27 9.74
CA THR A 52 10.01 5.65 11.13
C THR A 52 8.66 5.14 11.66
N GLU A 53 8.48 5.15 12.97
CA GLU A 53 7.20 4.77 13.59
C GLU A 53 6.02 5.62 13.09
N ALA A 54 6.23 6.93 12.88
CA ALA A 54 5.21 7.80 12.31
C ALA A 54 4.85 7.43 10.87
N GLN A 55 5.84 7.02 10.06
CA GLN A 55 5.59 6.57 8.69
C GLN A 55 4.83 5.25 8.67
N ARG A 56 5.19 4.29 9.54
CA ARG A 56 4.50 3.01 9.66
C ARG A 56 3.04 3.20 10.07
N ALA A 57 2.78 4.01 11.10
CA ALA A 57 1.42 4.31 11.54
C ALA A 57 0.58 4.96 10.43
N ALA A 58 1.15 5.90 9.67
CA ALA A 58 0.47 6.53 8.53
C ALA A 58 0.17 5.52 7.40
N ILE A 59 1.11 4.60 7.13
CA ILE A 59 0.91 3.53 6.14
C ILE A 59 -0.20 2.60 6.62
N GLU A 60 -0.11 2.05 7.83
CA GLU A 60 -1.09 1.11 8.40
C GLU A 60 -2.50 1.67 8.36
N SER A 61 -2.68 2.93 8.79
CA SER A 61 -3.96 3.64 8.71
C SER A 61 -4.51 3.69 7.28
N LEU A 62 -3.67 4.08 6.31
CA LEU A 62 -4.09 4.13 4.91
C LEU A 62 -4.38 2.74 4.32
N LEU A 63 -3.65 1.71 4.73
CA LEU A 63 -3.88 0.35 4.24
C LEU A 63 -5.26 -0.15 4.61
N ASP A 64 -5.74 0.16 5.81
CA ASP A 64 -7.07 -0.26 6.25
C ASP A 64 -8.16 0.37 5.39
N ASP A 65 -8.06 1.67 5.08
CA ASP A 65 -8.97 2.35 4.16
C ASP A 65 -8.93 1.76 2.75
N VAL A 66 -7.72 1.57 2.20
CA VAL A 66 -7.56 1.09 0.82
C VAL A 66 -7.98 -0.37 0.67
N ARG A 67 -7.88 -1.20 1.71
CA ARG A 67 -8.40 -2.58 1.71
C ARG A 67 -9.92 -2.61 1.62
N LEU A 68 -10.62 -1.65 2.22
CA LEU A 68 -12.07 -1.51 2.10
C LEU A 68 -12.49 -1.09 0.69
N GLU A 69 -11.71 -0.21 0.07
CA GLU A 69 -11.98 0.26 -1.30
C GLU A 69 -11.57 -0.77 -2.37
N CYS A 70 -10.45 -1.46 -2.17
CA CYS A 70 -9.87 -2.38 -3.14
C CYS A 70 -9.10 -3.53 -2.49
N ALA A 71 -9.85 -4.60 -2.15
CA ALA A 71 -9.30 -5.84 -1.63
C ALA A 71 -8.47 -6.64 -2.64
N PHE A 72 -8.67 -6.43 -3.95
CA PHE A 72 -8.07 -7.30 -4.97
C PHE A 72 -7.37 -6.57 -6.10
N VAL A 73 -6.13 -6.99 -6.36
CA VAL A 73 -5.29 -6.48 -7.46
C VAL A 73 -4.74 -7.63 -8.31
N GLU A 74 -4.36 -7.31 -9.54
CA GLU A 74 -3.61 -8.21 -10.42
C GLU A 74 -2.10 -7.94 -10.29
N ALA A 75 -1.25 -8.94 -10.51
CA ALA A 75 0.20 -8.82 -10.34
C ALA A 75 0.91 -7.91 -11.36
N GLY A 76 0.15 -7.29 -12.27
CA GLY A 76 0.61 -6.50 -13.42
C GLY A 76 1.77 -5.54 -13.18
#